data_AF-A0A9E4D7D9-F1
#
_entry.id   AF-A0A9E4D7D9-F1
#
_cell.length_a   1.000
_cell.length_b   1.000
_cell.length_c   1.000
_cell.angle_alpha   90.00
_cell.angle_beta   90.00
_cell.angle_gamma   90.00
#
_symmetry.space_group_name_H-M   'P 1'
#
loop_
_entity.id
_entity.type
_entity.pdbx_description
1 polymer ?
#
loop_
_entity_poly.entity_id
_entity_poly.type
_entity_poly.pdbx_seq_one_letter_code
_entity_poly.pdbx_strand_id
1 'polypeptide(L)'
;MRRLSLPSLSLCLCLCAATAAAECTHDPAPATPDGSTATLEEMQAGQQAMKAYVVSSNAYLECLDKQGAAAGETETEEARAARVASYNAAVDEQTAVAARFNEAVKAFKARN
;
A
#
# COMPACT_ATOMS: atom_id res chain seq x y z
N MET A 1 -38.84 1.28 58.57
CA MET A 1 -38.46 0.16 57.69
C MET A 1 -39.27 0.28 56.41
N ARG A 2 -38.81 0.44 55.17
CA ARG A 2 -37.51 0.58 54.48
C ARG A 2 -37.79 1.59 53.34
N ARG A 3 -37.00 2.65 53.19
CA ARG A 3 -37.04 3.51 51.99
C ARG A 3 -36.12 2.86 50.95
N LEU A 4 -36.69 2.26 49.89
CA LEU A 4 -35.92 1.75 48.76
C LEU A 4 -35.45 2.94 47.92
N SER A 5 -34.17 3.29 48.04
CA SER A 5 -33.50 4.19 47.09
C SER A 5 -33.09 3.38 45.87
N LEU A 6 -33.67 3.69 44.69
CA LEU A 6 -33.15 3.23 43.40
C LEU A 6 -31.97 4.13 43.00
N PRO A 7 -30.73 3.65 42.94
CA PRO A 7 -29.66 4.41 42.29
C PRO A 7 -29.87 4.36 40.78
N SER A 8 -29.94 5.54 40.15
CA SER A 8 -30.08 5.72 38.71
C SER A 8 -28.94 5.04 37.97
N LEU A 9 -29.27 4.08 37.11
CA LEU A 9 -28.34 3.42 36.21
C LEU A 9 -27.96 4.40 35.08
N SER A 10 -26.92 5.21 35.32
CA SER A 10 -26.32 6.04 34.26
C SER A 10 -25.45 5.16 33.37
N LEU A 11 -26.01 4.74 32.24
CA LEU A 11 -25.29 4.08 31.16
C LEU A 11 -24.42 5.13 30.45
N CYS A 12 -23.17 5.29 30.91
CA CYS A 12 -22.15 6.03 30.17
C CYS A 12 -21.81 5.27 28.88
N LEU A 13 -22.45 5.66 27.79
CA LEU A 13 -22.11 5.22 26.44
C LEU A 13 -20.84 5.96 25.99
N CYS A 14 -19.67 5.41 26.32
CA CYS A 14 -18.40 5.87 25.77
C CYS A 14 -18.38 5.53 24.27
N LEU A 15 -18.76 6.49 23.42
CA LEU A 15 -18.46 6.46 21.99
C LEU A 15 -16.94 6.63 21.84
N CYS A 16 -16.20 5.52 21.85
CA CYS A 16 -14.86 5.50 21.28
C CYS A 16 -15.05 5.66 19.76
N ALA A 17 -14.91 6.88 19.25
CA ALA A 17 -14.72 7.12 17.84
C ALA A 17 -13.35 6.53 17.47
N ALA A 18 -13.32 5.24 17.12
CA ALA A 18 -12.18 4.66 16.44
C ALA A 18 -12.10 5.36 15.08
N THR A 19 -11.24 6.36 14.97
CA THR A 19 -10.80 6.84 13.67
C THR A 19 -10.10 5.67 13.01
N ALA A 20 -10.78 4.97 12.10
CA ALA A 20 -10.15 4.01 11.23
C ALA A 20 -9.14 4.79 10.39
N ALA A 21 -7.89 4.87 10.86
CA ALA A 21 -6.79 5.23 9.99
C ALA A 21 -6.78 4.15 8.91
N ALA A 22 -6.98 4.55 7.66
CA ALA A 22 -6.81 3.62 6.56
C ALA A 22 -5.36 3.11 6.63
N GLU A 23 -5.20 1.81 6.86
CA GLU A 23 -3.91 1.17 6.77
C GLU A 23 -3.44 1.27 5.31
N CYS A 24 -2.21 1.73 5.09
CA CYS A 24 -1.66 1.80 3.75
C CYS A 24 -1.39 0.39 3.23
N THR A 25 -2.14 -0.05 2.23
CA THR A 25 -2.02 -1.38 1.63
C THR A 25 -1.01 -1.36 0.50
N HIS A 26 0.03 -2.19 0.62
CA HIS A 26 1.03 -2.39 -0.42
C HIS A 26 0.73 -3.67 -1.20
N ASP A 27 0.26 -3.53 -2.44
CA ASP A 27 -0.03 -4.67 -3.30
C ASP A 27 1.27 -5.34 -3.78
N PRO A 28 1.30 -6.68 -3.90
CA PRO A 28 2.48 -7.37 -4.39
C PRO A 28 2.75 -7.07 -5.86
N ALA A 29 4.04 -7.02 -6.22
CA ALA A 29 4.44 -6.89 -7.61
C ALA A 29 3.89 -8.04 -8.49
N PRO A 30 3.50 -7.75 -9.75
CA PRO A 30 3.02 -8.76 -10.67
C PRO A 30 4.18 -9.63 -11.16
N ALA A 31 3.86 -10.86 -11.57
CA ALA A 31 4.81 -11.72 -12.24
C ALA A 31 5.25 -11.08 -13.57
N THR A 32 6.55 -11.09 -13.85
CA THR A 32 7.10 -10.65 -15.13
C THR A 32 7.13 -11.82 -16.11
N PRO A 33 6.50 -11.72 -17.29
CA PRO A 33 6.59 -12.77 -18.31
C PRO A 33 8.03 -12.93 -18.80
N ASP A 34 8.45 -14.16 -19.12
CA ASP A 34 9.77 -14.40 -19.70
C ASP A 34 9.80 -13.95 -21.16
N GLY A 35 10.48 -12.84 -21.43
CA GLY A 35 10.62 -12.30 -22.78
C GLY A 35 11.27 -13.23 -23.79
N SER A 36 11.93 -14.32 -23.40
CA SER A 36 12.52 -15.30 -24.31
C SER A 36 11.53 -16.36 -24.80
N THR A 37 10.43 -16.59 -24.06
CA THR A 37 9.46 -17.65 -24.36
C THR A 37 7.99 -17.16 -24.45
N ALA A 38 7.63 -16.08 -23.76
CA ALA A 38 6.25 -15.56 -23.68
C ALA A 38 5.67 -15.15 -25.04
N THR A 39 4.41 -15.42 -25.28
CA THR A 39 3.63 -14.99 -26.45
C THR A 39 3.36 -13.48 -26.43
N LEU A 40 2.90 -12.90 -27.56
CA LEU A 40 2.48 -11.50 -27.60
C LEU A 40 1.34 -11.22 -26.60
N GLU A 41 0.39 -12.14 -26.48
CA GLU A 41 -0.74 -12.04 -25.56
C GLU A 41 -0.27 -12.03 -24.10
N GLU A 42 0.69 -12.89 -23.74
CA GLU A 42 1.29 -12.92 -22.40
C GLU A 42 2.07 -11.64 -22.09
N MET A 43 2.82 -11.09 -23.06
CA MET A 43 3.52 -9.82 -22.89
C MET A 43 2.55 -8.64 -22.73
N GLN A 44 1.42 -8.65 -23.45
CA GLN A 44 0.37 -7.64 -23.30
C GLN A 44 -0.33 -7.75 -21.94
N ALA A 45 -0.65 -8.96 -21.49
CA ALA A 45 -1.19 -9.20 -20.16
C ALA A 45 -0.23 -8.72 -19.07
N GLY A 46 1.08 -9.02 -19.21
CA GLY A 46 2.13 -8.50 -18.33
C GLY A 46 2.18 -6.97 -18.30
N GLN A 47 2.03 -6.31 -19.46
CA GLN A 47 1.97 -4.84 -19.51
C GLN A 47 0.76 -4.28 -18.73
N GLN A 48 -0.41 -4.90 -18.85
CA GLN A 48 -1.60 -4.45 -18.13
C GLN A 48 -1.45 -4.65 -16.63
N ALA A 49 -0.89 -5.80 -16.21
CA ALA A 49 -0.58 -6.05 -14.80
C ALA A 49 0.43 -5.03 -14.25
N MET A 50 1.47 -4.68 -15.03
CA MET A 50 2.41 -3.63 -14.67
C MET A 50 1.76 -2.26 -14.49
N LYS A 51 0.82 -1.88 -15.37
CA LYS A 51 0.06 -0.63 -15.23
C LYS A 51 -0.79 -0.62 -13.97
N ALA A 52 -1.48 -1.72 -13.68
CA ALA A 52 -2.28 -1.85 -12.47
C ALA A 52 -1.41 -1.73 -11.21
N TYR A 53 -0.25 -2.39 -11.20
CA TYR A 53 0.72 -2.30 -10.11
C TYR A 53 1.24 -0.88 -9.90
N VAL A 54 1.62 -0.15 -10.97
CA VAL A 54 2.05 1.25 -10.83
C VAL A 54 0.96 2.13 -10.20
N VAL A 55 -0.30 1.91 -10.55
CA VAL A 55 -1.42 2.64 -9.94
C VAL A 55 -1.54 2.33 -8.45
N SER A 56 -1.51 1.05 -8.05
CA SER A 56 -1.64 0.69 -6.64
C SER A 56 -0.41 1.05 -5.80
N SER A 57 0.81 0.93 -6.36
CA SER A 57 2.04 1.41 -5.71
C SER A 57 2.00 2.91 -5.47
N ASN A 58 1.56 3.71 -6.45
CA ASN A 58 1.43 5.16 -6.26
C ASN A 58 0.39 5.49 -5.18
N ALA A 59 -0.74 4.76 -5.15
CA ALA A 59 -1.74 4.93 -4.11
C ALA A 59 -1.19 4.60 -2.70
N TYR A 60 -0.32 3.59 -2.60
CA TYR A 60 0.39 3.26 -1.36
C TYR A 60 1.32 4.38 -0.91
N LEU A 61 2.16 4.90 -1.81
CA LEU A 61 3.06 6.02 -1.53
C LEU A 61 2.29 7.27 -1.08
N GLU A 62 1.23 7.63 -1.79
CA GLU A 62 0.35 8.74 -1.41
C GLU A 62 -0.30 8.53 -0.03
N CYS A 63 -0.64 7.29 0.32
CA CYS A 63 -1.17 6.97 1.64
C CYS A 63 -0.12 7.22 2.73
N LEU A 64 1.12 6.75 2.54
CA LEU A 64 2.20 7.00 3.48
C LEU A 64 2.49 8.49 3.64
N ASP A 65 2.44 9.27 2.56
CA ASP A 65 2.59 10.73 2.62
C ASP A 65 1.47 11.37 3.44
N LYS A 66 0.22 10.95 3.22
CA LYS A 66 -0.95 11.43 3.99
C LYS A 66 -0.85 11.05 5.47
N GLN A 67 -0.36 9.86 5.80
CA GLN A 67 -0.13 9.46 7.20
C GLN A 67 0.90 10.38 7.87
N GLY A 68 2.01 10.67 7.19
CA GLY A 68 3.01 11.61 7.69
C GLY A 68 2.47 13.02 7.87
N ALA A 69 1.71 13.52 6.90
CA ALA A 69 1.09 14.84 6.96
C ALA A 69 0.04 14.94 8.08
N ALA A 70 -0.75 13.89 8.31
CA ALA A 70 -1.76 13.84 9.37
C ALA A 70 -1.13 13.77 10.76
N ALA A 71 -0.01 13.07 10.92
CA ALA A 71 0.71 13.00 12.19
C ALA A 71 1.46 14.30 12.50
N GLY A 72 2.09 14.93 11.49
CA GLY A 72 2.78 16.21 11.61
C GLY A 72 3.87 16.19 12.68
N GLU A 73 3.83 17.15 13.61
CA GLU A 73 4.77 17.25 14.73
C GLU A 73 4.52 16.23 15.84
N THR A 74 3.37 15.55 15.82
CA THR A 74 3.02 14.52 16.82
C THR A 74 3.54 13.13 16.45
N GLU A 75 4.12 12.99 15.25
CA GLU A 75 4.78 11.75 14.81
C GLU A 75 6.07 11.51 15.60
N THR A 76 6.22 10.32 16.20
CA THR A 76 7.49 9.94 16.83
C THR A 76 8.57 9.72 15.77
N GLU A 77 9.83 9.91 16.15
CA GLU A 77 10.97 9.69 15.24
C GLU A 77 11.04 8.24 14.74
N GLU A 78 10.69 7.27 15.59
CA GLU A 78 10.64 5.86 15.20
C GLU A 78 9.52 5.59 14.18
N ALA A 79 8.34 6.20 14.37
CA ALA A 79 7.22 6.06 13.44
C ALA A 79 7.54 6.72 12.10
N ARG A 80 8.13 7.92 12.14
CA ARG A 80 8.62 8.64 10.95
C ARG A 80 9.63 7.79 10.18
N ALA A 81 10.63 7.25 10.87
CA ALA A 81 11.68 6.44 10.27
C ALA A 81 11.11 5.18 9.62
N ALA A 82 10.19 4.48 10.29
CA ALA A 82 9.52 3.30 9.75
C ALA A 82 8.71 3.63 8.48
N ARG A 83 7.92 4.71 8.50
CA ARG A 83 7.11 5.15 7.36
C ARG A 83 7.97 5.55 6.16
N VAL A 84 9.04 6.32 6.39
CA VAL A 84 9.99 6.71 5.34
C VAL A 84 10.73 5.49 4.78
N ALA A 85 11.10 4.53 5.63
CA ALA A 85 11.71 3.28 5.17
C ALA A 85 10.75 2.48 4.28
N SER A 86 9.48 2.36 4.65
CA SER A 86 8.44 1.73 3.81
C SER A 86 8.25 2.45 2.48
N TYR A 87 8.25 3.78 2.47
CA TYR A 87 8.15 4.58 1.24
C TYR A 87 9.32 4.26 0.29
N ASN A 88 10.55 4.35 0.80
CA ASN A 88 11.75 4.10 0.00
C ASN A 88 11.79 2.65 -0.51
N ALA A 89 11.43 1.68 0.32
CA ALA A 89 11.36 0.27 -0.09
C ALA A 89 10.37 0.05 -1.25
N ALA A 90 9.20 0.69 -1.22
CA ALA A 90 8.23 0.60 -2.31
C ALA A 90 8.73 1.28 -3.61
N VAL A 91 9.43 2.41 -3.51
CA VAL A 91 10.07 3.06 -4.67
C VAL A 91 11.17 2.17 -5.28
N ASP A 92 12.00 1.55 -4.44
CA ASP A 92 13.05 0.63 -4.86
C ASP A 92 12.46 -0.61 -5.55
N GLU A 93 11.39 -1.18 -4.97
CA GLU A 93 10.68 -2.30 -5.58
C GLU A 93 10.08 -1.91 -6.93
N GLN A 94 9.37 -0.78 -7.01
CA GLN A 94 8.76 -0.29 -8.25
C GLN A 94 9.82 -0.12 -9.35
N THR A 95 11.00 0.41 -8.99
CA THR A 95 12.14 0.56 -9.90
C THR A 95 12.66 -0.80 -10.37
N ALA A 96 12.83 -1.76 -9.45
CA ALA A 96 13.31 -3.10 -9.77
C ALA A 96 12.32 -3.87 -10.66
N VAL A 97 11.02 -3.78 -10.39
CA VAL A 97 9.97 -4.40 -11.20
C VAL A 97 9.95 -3.80 -12.60
N ALA A 98 10.02 -2.47 -12.73
CA ALA A 98 10.08 -1.79 -14.01
C ALA A 98 11.32 -2.21 -14.83
N ALA A 99 12.48 -2.33 -14.20
CA ALA A 99 13.69 -2.83 -14.84
C ALA A 99 13.51 -4.26 -15.37
N ARG A 100 12.98 -5.19 -14.56
CA ARG A 100 12.70 -6.57 -14.98
C ARG A 100 11.75 -6.64 -16.17
N PHE A 101 10.66 -5.88 -16.13
CA PHE A 101 9.71 -5.86 -17.24
C PHE A 101 10.33 -5.29 -18.52
N ASN A 102 11.16 -4.25 -18.42
CA ASN A 102 11.87 -3.69 -19.58
C ASN A 102 12.86 -4.71 -20.20
N GLU A 103 13.56 -5.49 -19.39
CA GLU A 103 14.41 -6.57 -19.89
C GLU A 103 13.60 -7.67 -20.59
N ALA A 104 12.45 -8.06 -20.04
CA ALA A 104 11.53 -8.98 -20.71
C ALA A 104 11.04 -8.43 -22.07
N VAL A 105 10.70 -7.14 -22.14
CA VAL A 105 10.31 -6.50 -23.40
C VAL A 105 11.46 -6.51 -24.41
N LYS A 106 12.70 -6.26 -23.99
CA LYS A 106 13.88 -6.34 -24.87
C LYS A 106 14.09 -7.75 -25.39
N ALA A 107 14.04 -8.76 -24.53
CA ALA A 107 14.19 -10.16 -24.92
C ALA A 107 13.10 -10.59 -25.92
N PHE A 108 11.84 -10.18 -25.69
CA PHE A 108 10.74 -10.45 -26.61
C PHE A 108 10.94 -9.82 -27.98
N LYS A 109 11.42 -8.57 -28.02
CA LYS A 109 11.73 -7.88 -29.28
C LYS A 109 12.94 -8.46 -30.01
N ALA A 110 13.88 -9.06 -29.30
CA ALA A 110 15.09 -9.61 -29.93
C ALA A 110 14.81 -10.92 -30.70
N ARG A 111 13.73 -11.63 -30.38
CA ARG A 111 13.38 -12.93 -30.99
C ARG A 111 12.23 -12.87 -32.01
N ASN A 112 11.57 -11.73 -32.18
CA ASN A 112 10.44 -11.49 -33.09
C ASN A 112 10.75 -10.34 -34.05
#